data_AF-A0A2G5V4Y5-F1
#
_entry.id   AF-A0A2G5V4Y5-F1
#
_cell.length_a   1.000
_cell.length_b   1.000
_cell.length_c   1.000
_cell.angle_alpha   90.00
_cell.angle_beta   90.00
_cell.angle_gamma   90.00
#
_symmetry.space_group_name_H-M   'P 1'
#
loop_
_entity.id
_entity.type
_entity.pdbx_description
1 polymer ?
#
loop_
_entity_poly.entity_id
_entity_poly.type
_entity_poly.pdbx_seq_one_letter_code
_entity_poly.pdbx_strand_id
1 'polypeptide(L)'
;MNFGGAPPPLDDQYCASILTEAVWKQIEKKEIDYRKDLSGWRHKFEAEKDIVEEFAVRTEPRLRQWCEDTDFTIRLLRSCNELALAQFYQDQLNEQAVYMQKVDHRRDILVAYIHQFSQWVLEEESEKKKNEEKEEKIESRKKEDEREKLTEIEKKKESDETKDTSTIELKL
;
A
#
# COMPACT_ATOMS: atom_id res chain seq x y z
N MET A 1 44.91 2.79 -21.43
CA MET A 1 43.55 2.76 -21.98
C MET A 1 42.60 2.44 -20.83
N ASN A 2 41.55 3.24 -20.61
CA ASN A 2 40.48 2.85 -19.70
C ASN A 2 39.50 1.99 -20.49
N PHE A 3 39.54 0.68 -20.30
CA PHE A 3 38.53 -0.21 -20.86
C PHE A 3 37.22 -0.04 -20.07
N GLY A 4 36.09 0.09 -20.75
CA GLY A 4 34.75 0.04 -20.13
C GLY A 4 34.25 1.31 -19.42
N GLY A 5 34.92 2.46 -19.53
CA GLY A 5 34.50 3.66 -18.78
C GLY A 5 34.66 3.52 -17.27
N ALA A 6 34.32 4.57 -16.50
CA ALA A 6 34.28 4.45 -15.04
C ALA A 6 33.07 3.60 -14.64
N PRO A 7 33.19 2.74 -13.60
CA PRO A 7 32.03 2.01 -13.11
C PRO A 7 30.93 3.01 -12.71
N PRO A 8 29.67 2.73 -13.05
CA PRO A 8 28.57 3.49 -12.52
C PRO A 8 28.66 3.46 -10.97
N PRO A 9 28.47 4.61 -10.29
CA PRO A 9 28.48 4.68 -8.83
C PRO A 9 27.56 3.63 -8.20
N LEU A 10 28.10 2.96 -7.20
CA LEU A 10 27.52 1.79 -6.53
C LEU A 10 26.75 2.17 -5.26
N ASP A 11 26.01 3.27 -5.29
CA ASP A 11 25.33 3.78 -4.09
C ASP A 11 23.90 4.22 -4.35
N ASP A 12 23.18 4.46 -3.25
CA ASP A 12 21.80 4.94 -3.23
C ASP A 12 21.64 6.30 -3.93
N GLN A 13 22.70 6.95 -4.45
CA GLN A 13 22.52 8.14 -5.30
C GLN A 13 21.85 7.78 -6.63
N TYR A 14 21.97 6.53 -7.10
CA TYR A 14 21.43 6.11 -8.40
C TYR A 14 19.97 5.65 -8.32
N CYS A 15 19.57 5.02 -7.23
CA CYS A 15 18.18 4.63 -6.97
C CYS A 15 17.82 4.93 -5.51
N ALA A 16 17.79 6.22 -5.17
CA ALA A 16 17.57 6.67 -3.80
C ALA A 16 16.27 6.11 -3.23
N SER A 17 16.34 5.65 -1.99
CA SER A 17 15.15 5.27 -1.25
C SER A 17 14.66 6.43 -0.41
N ILE A 18 13.34 6.68 -0.43
CA ILE A 18 12.67 7.58 0.51
C ILE A 18 12.65 6.95 1.90
N LEU A 19 12.63 5.62 1.96
CA LEU A 19 12.59 4.86 3.19
C LEU A 19 14.01 4.57 3.69
N THR A 20 14.23 4.86 4.98
CA THR A 20 15.52 4.54 5.62
C THR A 20 15.76 3.03 5.68
N GLU A 21 17.02 2.62 5.76
CA GLU A 21 17.41 1.20 5.91
C GLU A 21 16.72 0.53 7.12
N ALA A 22 16.53 1.26 8.22
CA ALA A 22 15.82 0.77 9.39
C ALA A 22 14.35 0.43 9.08
N VAL A 23 13.68 1.24 8.26
CA VAL A 23 12.31 1.01 7.84
C VAL A 23 12.24 -0.20 6.91
N TRP A 24 13.16 -0.33 5.96
CA TRP A 24 13.23 -1.52 5.09
C TRP A 24 13.38 -2.82 5.90
N LYS A 25 14.26 -2.84 6.90
CA LYS A 25 14.41 -3.99 7.80
C LYS A 25 13.11 -4.34 8.53
N GLN A 26 12.32 -3.35 8.94
CA GLN A 26 11.02 -3.58 9.57
C GLN A 26 9.97 -4.09 8.57
N ILE A 27 9.98 -3.60 7.33
CA ILE A 27 9.11 -4.07 6.24
C ILE A 27 9.41 -5.54 5.95
N GLU A 28 10.68 -5.90 5.74
CA GLU A 28 11.13 -7.27 5.46
C GLU A 28 10.74 -8.24 6.57
N LYS A 29 10.83 -7.81 7.84
CA LYS A 29 10.43 -8.60 9.01
C LYS A 29 8.93 -8.58 9.28
N LYS A 30 8.14 -7.81 8.52
CA LYS A 30 6.69 -7.63 8.71
C LYS A 30 6.33 -7.11 10.12
N GLU A 31 7.17 -6.25 10.68
CA GLU A 31 7.00 -5.71 12.04
C GLU A 31 6.11 -4.44 12.07
N ILE A 32 5.78 -3.89 10.90
CA ILE A 32 5.00 -2.66 10.79
C ILE A 32 3.50 -2.98 10.79
N ASP A 33 2.78 -2.35 11.72
CA ASP A 33 1.32 -2.34 11.74
C ASP A 33 0.79 -1.25 10.80
N TYR A 34 0.56 -1.64 9.54
CA TYR A 34 0.14 -0.71 8.50
C TYR A 34 -1.32 -0.24 8.62
N ARG A 35 -2.17 -0.96 9.37
CA ARG A 35 -3.60 -0.60 9.49
C ARG A 35 -3.83 0.73 10.22
N LYS A 36 -2.86 1.14 11.05
CA LYS A 36 -2.92 2.42 11.77
C LYS A 36 -2.82 3.65 10.87
N ASP A 37 -2.12 3.54 9.75
CA ASP A 37 -1.91 4.64 8.79
C ASP A 37 -1.81 4.09 7.37
N LEU A 38 -2.91 3.49 6.92
CA LEU A 38 -2.92 2.76 5.66
C LEU A 38 -2.72 3.70 4.44
N SER A 39 -3.30 4.90 4.51
CA SER A 39 -3.16 5.93 3.47
C SER A 39 -1.72 6.46 3.40
N GLY A 40 -1.11 6.79 4.54
CA GLY A 40 0.26 7.30 4.59
C GLY A 40 1.28 6.27 4.11
N TRP A 41 1.12 5.00 4.49
CA TRP A 41 1.97 3.93 4.00
C TRP A 41 1.79 3.65 2.52
N ARG A 42 0.55 3.62 2.03
CA ARG A 42 0.28 3.47 0.59
C ARG A 42 0.97 4.58 -0.21
N HIS A 43 0.85 5.83 0.21
CA HIS A 43 1.47 6.95 -0.50
C HIS A 43 3.00 6.85 -0.51
N LYS A 44 3.63 6.44 0.59
CA LYS A 44 5.09 6.22 0.65
C LYS A 44 5.53 5.10 -0.29
N PHE A 45 4.79 4.00 -0.35
CA PHE A 45 5.11 2.87 -1.23
C PHE A 45 4.90 3.24 -2.71
N GLU A 46 3.86 4.00 -3.03
CA GLU A 46 3.65 4.52 -4.40
C GLU A 46 4.79 5.47 -4.81
N ALA A 47 5.19 6.41 -3.95
CA ALA A 47 6.32 7.30 -4.24
C ALA A 47 7.65 6.55 -4.41
N GLU A 48 7.89 5.53 -3.59
CA GLU A 48 9.07 4.68 -3.71
C GLU A 48 9.06 3.86 -5.01
N LYS A 49 7.88 3.38 -5.43
CA LYS A 49 7.69 2.67 -6.69
C LYS A 49 8.02 3.58 -7.88
N ASP A 50 7.57 4.83 -7.86
CA ASP A 50 7.86 5.79 -8.92
C ASP A 50 9.37 5.99 -9.10
N ILE A 51 10.15 6.02 -8.00
CA ILE A 51 11.61 6.12 -8.08
C ILE A 51 12.24 4.86 -8.70
N VAL A 52 11.77 3.67 -8.32
CA VAL A 52 12.25 2.41 -8.93
C VAL A 52 11.93 2.36 -10.42
N GLU A 53 10.73 2.79 -10.81
CA GLU A 53 10.31 2.81 -12.21
C GLU A 53 11.10 3.85 -13.02
N GLU A 54 11.37 5.03 -12.46
CA GLU A 54 12.24 6.02 -13.09
C GLU A 54 13.65 5.46 -13.30
N PHE A 55 14.21 4.78 -12.30
CA PHE A 55 15.50 4.11 -12.41
C PHE A 55 15.50 3.05 -13.52
N ALA A 56 14.47 2.21 -13.58
CA ALA A 56 14.33 1.15 -14.59
C ALA A 56 14.27 1.69 -16.03
N VAL A 57 13.70 2.89 -16.22
CA VAL A 57 13.60 3.51 -17.55
C VAL A 57 14.87 4.28 -17.91
N ARG A 58 15.42 5.07 -16.99
CA ARG A 58 16.50 6.02 -17.29
C ARG A 58 17.90 5.45 -17.14
N THR A 59 18.09 4.58 -16.15
CA THR A 59 19.42 4.22 -15.65
C THR A 59 19.74 2.76 -15.93
N GLU A 60 18.79 1.86 -15.67
CA GLU A 60 18.97 0.41 -15.84
C GLU A 60 19.46 0.01 -17.26
N PRO A 61 18.97 0.57 -18.38
CA PRO A 61 19.46 0.18 -19.70
C PRO A 61 20.94 0.50 -19.92
N ARG A 62 21.40 1.65 -19.41
CA ARG A 62 22.81 2.07 -19.50
C ARG A 62 23.70 1.18 -18.63
N LEU A 63 23.16 0.79 -17.47
CA LEU A 63 23.84 -0.09 -16.54
C LEU A 63 24.01 -1.50 -17.12
N ARG A 64 22.97 -2.04 -17.76
CA ARG A 64 23.05 -3.32 -18.48
C ARG A 64 24.09 -3.28 -19.59
N GLN A 65 24.10 -2.22 -20.40
CA GLN A 65 25.12 -2.05 -21.43
C GLN A 65 26.53 -2.03 -20.84
N TRP A 66 26.73 -1.29 -19.74
CA TRP A 66 28.03 -1.25 -19.06
C TRP A 66 28.46 -2.63 -18.54
N CYS A 67 27.54 -3.42 -17.99
CA CYS A 67 27.82 -4.79 -17.56
C CYS A 67 28.25 -5.68 -18.74
N GLU A 68 27.58 -5.56 -19.89
CA GLU A 68 27.93 -6.30 -21.11
C GLU A 68 29.32 -5.92 -21.65
N ASP A 69 29.61 -4.61 -21.71
CA ASP A 69 30.91 -4.09 -22.15
C ASP A 69 32.04 -4.53 -21.20
N THR A 70 31.75 -4.59 -19.90
CA THR A 70 32.69 -5.04 -18.86
C THR A 70 32.93 -6.54 -18.94
N ASP A 71 31.90 -7.37 -19.16
CA ASP A 71 32.05 -8.81 -19.39
C ASP A 71 32.91 -9.09 -20.64
N PHE A 72 32.66 -8.36 -21.73
CA PHE A 72 33.50 -8.44 -22.92
C PHE A 72 34.97 -8.08 -22.60
N THR A 73 35.19 -7.00 -21.85
CA THR A 73 36.52 -6.57 -21.42
C THR A 73 37.23 -7.66 -20.60
N ILE A 74 36.53 -8.29 -19.65
CA ILE A 74 37.07 -9.39 -18.84
C ILE A 74 37.54 -10.54 -19.74
N ARG A 75 36.76 -10.92 -20.75
CA ARG A 75 37.13 -11.98 -21.72
C ARG A 75 38.36 -11.62 -22.53
N LEU A 76 38.45 -10.38 -22.99
CA LEU A 76 39.61 -9.88 -23.72
C LEU A 76 40.88 -9.91 -22.86
N LEU A 77 40.80 -9.42 -21.62
CA LEU A 77 41.91 -9.40 -20.67
C LEU A 77 42.41 -10.81 -20.33
N ARG A 78 41.50 -11.75 -20.11
CA ARG A 78 41.85 -13.17 -19.93
C ARG A 78 42.58 -13.74 -21.14
N SER A 79 42.15 -13.38 -22.36
CA SER A 79 42.81 -13.81 -23.61
C SER A 79 44.21 -13.23 -23.78
N CYS A 80 44.46 -12.03 -23.24
CA CYS A 80 45.78 -11.40 -23.19
C CYS A 80 46.62 -11.84 -21.97
N ASN A 81 46.13 -12.79 -21.16
CA ASN A 81 46.76 -13.26 -19.92
C ASN A 81 46.94 -12.17 -18.84
N GLU A 82 46.12 -11.11 -18.90
CA GLU A 82 46.07 -10.00 -17.93
C GLU A 82 45.12 -10.33 -16.76
N LEU A 83 45.45 -11.38 -16.01
CA LEU A 83 44.53 -12.00 -15.05
C LEU A 83 44.17 -11.08 -13.87
N ALA A 84 45.11 -10.29 -13.37
CA ALA A 84 44.86 -9.38 -12.24
C ALA A 84 43.86 -8.28 -12.62
N LEU A 85 43.99 -7.72 -13.83
CA LEU A 85 43.06 -6.71 -14.33
C LEU A 85 41.69 -7.33 -14.66
N ALA A 86 41.66 -8.55 -15.19
CA ALA A 86 40.42 -9.28 -15.41
C ALA A 86 39.67 -9.53 -14.08
N GLN A 87 40.39 -9.86 -13.00
CA GLN A 87 39.79 -10.04 -11.68
C GLN A 87 39.23 -8.72 -11.13
N PHE A 88 39.97 -7.62 -11.28
CA PHE A 88 39.49 -6.30 -10.86
C PHE A 88 38.13 -5.94 -11.49
N TYR A 89 37.98 -6.10 -12.80
CA TYR A 89 36.70 -5.85 -13.48
C TYR A 89 35.62 -6.87 -13.12
N GLN A 90 36.00 -8.12 -12.84
CA GLN A 90 35.06 -9.15 -12.37
C GLN A 90 34.46 -8.77 -11.01
N ASP A 91 35.28 -8.25 -10.09
CA ASP A 91 34.81 -7.80 -8.77
C ASP A 91 33.81 -6.65 -8.90
N GLN A 92 34.11 -5.66 -9.76
CA GLN A 92 33.17 -4.56 -10.05
C GLN A 92 31.85 -5.06 -10.64
N LEU A 93 31.90 -6.03 -11.56
CA LEU A 93 30.70 -6.61 -12.16
C LEU A 93 29.86 -7.38 -11.13
N ASN A 94 30.50 -8.05 -10.18
CA ASN A 94 29.82 -8.74 -9.08
C ASN A 94 29.13 -7.75 -8.13
N GLU A 95 29.81 -6.67 -7.75
CA GLU A 95 29.22 -5.60 -6.93
C GLU A 95 27.99 -4.99 -7.61
N GLN A 96 28.08 -4.78 -8.93
CA GLN A 96 26.97 -4.26 -9.71
C GLN A 96 25.77 -5.21 -9.76
N ALA A 97 26.02 -6.51 -9.85
CA ALA A 97 24.97 -7.53 -9.81
C ALA A 97 24.25 -7.55 -8.45
N VAL A 98 25.00 -7.43 -7.34
CA VAL A 98 24.42 -7.35 -6.00
C VAL A 98 23.54 -6.10 -5.85
N TYR A 99 23.99 -4.95 -6.36
CA TYR A 99 23.18 -3.72 -6.34
C TYR A 99 21.87 -3.90 -7.12
N MET A 100 21.92 -4.46 -8.33
CA MET A 100 20.72 -4.71 -9.13
C MET A 100 19.73 -5.64 -8.43
N GLN A 101 20.22 -6.70 -7.79
CA GLN A 101 19.37 -7.61 -7.00
C GLN A 101 18.67 -6.89 -5.85
N LYS A 102 19.30 -5.90 -5.21
CA LYS A 102 18.65 -5.10 -4.16
C LYS A 102 17.51 -4.25 -4.73
N VAL A 103 17.72 -3.61 -5.88
CA VAL A 103 16.69 -2.81 -6.56
C VAL A 103 15.51 -3.69 -6.98
N ASP A 104 15.78 -4.87 -7.56
CA ASP A 104 14.75 -5.84 -7.92
C ASP A 104 13.98 -6.34 -6.70
N HIS A 105 14.68 -6.67 -5.61
CA HIS A 105 14.04 -7.08 -4.36
C HIS A 105 13.10 -6.00 -3.81
N ARG A 106 13.56 -4.73 -3.84
CA ARG A 106 12.74 -3.58 -3.45
C ARG A 106 11.49 -3.48 -4.31
N ARG A 107 11.62 -3.63 -5.63
CA ARG A 107 10.51 -3.61 -6.58
C ARG A 107 9.46 -4.68 -6.24
N ASP A 108 9.90 -5.90 -5.96
CA ASP A 108 9.01 -7.02 -5.63
C ASP A 108 8.21 -6.75 -4.35
N ILE A 109 8.88 -6.24 -3.31
CA ILE A 109 8.23 -5.83 -2.06
C ILE A 109 7.16 -4.76 -2.34
N LEU A 110 7.50 -3.73 -3.11
CA LEU A 110 6.58 -2.63 -3.42
C LEU A 110 5.34 -3.12 -4.16
N VAL A 111 5.51 -3.97 -5.17
CA VAL A 111 4.39 -4.56 -5.92
C VAL A 111 3.48 -5.36 -4.99
N ALA A 112 4.04 -6.19 -4.12
CA ALA A 112 3.28 -7.01 -3.19
C ALA A 112 2.48 -6.15 -2.19
N TYR A 113 3.10 -5.16 -1.57
CA TYR A 113 2.45 -4.33 -0.55
C TYR A 113 1.44 -3.34 -1.14
N ILE A 114 1.71 -2.73 -2.31
CA ILE A 114 0.72 -1.85 -2.97
C ILE A 114 -0.54 -2.64 -3.34
N HIS A 115 -0.38 -3.87 -3.81
CA HIS A 115 -1.51 -4.76 -4.04
C HIS A 115 -2.25 -5.04 -2.72
N GLN A 116 -1.53 -5.36 -1.64
CA GLN A 116 -2.12 -5.67 -0.35
C GLN A 116 -2.87 -4.46 0.25
N PHE A 117 -2.31 -3.24 0.14
CA PHE A 117 -2.99 -2.01 0.55
C PHE A 117 -4.30 -1.81 -0.20
N SER A 118 -4.30 -2.05 -1.50
CA SER A 118 -5.51 -1.92 -2.32
C SER A 118 -6.62 -2.88 -1.87
N GLN A 119 -6.26 -4.09 -1.45
CA GLN A 119 -7.23 -5.06 -0.88
C GLN A 119 -7.77 -4.58 0.46
N TRP A 120 -6.91 -4.10 1.36
CA TRP A 120 -7.35 -3.62 2.68
C TRP A 120 -8.23 -2.36 2.60
N VAL A 121 -7.98 -1.44 1.66
CA VAL A 121 -8.88 -0.29 1.43
C VAL A 121 -10.28 -0.78 1.04
N LEU A 122 -10.37 -1.72 0.09
CA LEU A 122 -11.64 -2.28 -0.36
C LEU A 122 -12.38 -3.00 0.78
N GLU A 123 -11.65 -3.71 1.63
CA GLU A 123 -12.21 -4.36 2.82
C GLU A 123 -12.79 -3.32 3.79
N GLU A 124 -12.05 -2.27 4.14
CA GLU A 124 -12.52 -1.20 5.03
C GLU A 124 -13.75 -0.46 4.48
N GLU A 125 -13.75 -0.14 3.18
CA GLU A 125 -14.90 0.49 2.52
C GLU A 125 -16.13 -0.42 2.54
N SER A 126 -15.94 -1.72 2.36
CA SER A 126 -17.03 -2.70 2.43
C SER A 126 -17.59 -2.86 3.85
N GLU A 127 -16.72 -2.79 4.86
CA GLU A 127 -17.12 -2.88 6.27
C GLU A 127 -17.84 -1.61 6.73
N LYS A 128 -17.38 -0.43 6.33
CA LYS A 128 -18.06 0.85 6.58
C LYS A 128 -19.47 0.84 6.00
N LYS A 129 -19.63 0.46 4.72
CA LYS A 129 -20.95 0.36 4.09
C LYS A 129 -21.89 -0.61 4.81
N LYS A 130 -21.37 -1.78 5.25
CA LYS A 130 -22.16 -2.74 6.03
C LYS A 130 -22.58 -2.19 7.40
N ASN A 131 -21.74 -1.38 8.04
CA ASN A 131 -22.06 -0.77 9.33
C ASN A 131 -23.06 0.39 9.17
N GLU A 132 -22.90 1.23 8.14
CA GLU A 132 -23.87 2.29 7.79
C GLU A 132 -25.26 1.70 7.50
N GLU A 133 -25.35 0.62 6.72
CA GLU A 133 -26.63 -0.07 6.45
C GLU A 133 -27.27 -0.66 7.72
N LYS A 134 -26.45 -1.13 8.68
CA LYS A 134 -26.95 -1.62 9.97
C LYS A 134 -27.46 -0.47 10.83
N GLU A 135 -26.74 0.64 10.89
CA GLU A 135 -27.14 1.83 11.62
C GLU A 135 -28.44 2.42 11.06
N GLU A 136 -28.57 2.54 9.73
CA GLU A 136 -29.82 2.97 9.08
C GLU A 136 -30.99 2.04 9.42
N LYS A 137 -30.79 0.72 9.41
CA LYS A 137 -31.84 -0.25 9.79
C LYS A 137 -32.26 -0.13 11.25
N ILE A 138 -31.31 0.11 12.15
CA ILE A 138 -31.58 0.31 13.58
C ILE A 138 -32.35 1.62 13.79
N GLU A 139 -31.94 2.69 13.12
CA GLU A 139 -32.59 3.99 13.26
C GLU A 139 -34.00 4.00 12.65
N SER A 140 -34.18 3.32 11.52
CA SER A 140 -35.49 3.13 10.88
C SER A 140 -36.47 2.41 11.80
N ARG A 141 -36.03 1.31 12.45
CA ARG A 141 -36.84 0.57 13.44
C ARG A 141 -37.21 1.41 14.66
N LYS A 142 -36.28 2.20 15.18
CA LYS A 142 -36.57 3.11 16.32
C LYS A 142 -37.65 4.14 15.97
N LYS A 143 -37.60 4.71 14.76
CA LYS A 143 -38.61 5.68 14.29
C LYS A 143 -39.99 5.02 14.11
N GLU A 144 -40.02 3.77 13.67
CA GLU A 144 -41.25 2.99 13.53
C GLU A 144 -41.88 2.66 14.90
N ASP A 145 -41.08 2.18 15.86
CA ASP A 145 -41.50 1.90 17.23
C ASP A 145 -42.03 3.15 17.97
N GLU A 146 -41.42 4.33 17.73
CA GLU A 146 -41.92 5.60 18.28
C GLU A 146 -43.26 6.01 17.67
N ARG A 147 -43.44 5.79 16.36
CA ARG A 147 -44.71 6.05 15.69
C ARG A 147 -45.83 5.17 16.22
N GLU A 148 -45.58 3.87 16.41
CA GLU A 148 -46.58 2.95 16.95
C GLU A 148 -46.99 3.35 18.38
N LYS A 149 -46.03 3.71 19.24
CA LYS A 149 -46.34 4.20 20.60
C LYS A 149 -47.19 5.47 20.60
N LEU A 150 -46.91 6.42 19.72
CA LEU A 150 -47.71 7.64 19.60
C LEU A 150 -49.13 7.32 19.15
N THR A 151 -49.31 6.42 18.18
CA THR A 151 -50.65 6.01 17.73
C THR A 151 -51.43 5.21 18.79
N GLU A 152 -50.77 4.41 19.64
CA GLU A 152 -51.43 3.77 20.78
C GLU A 152 -51.87 4.77 21.86
N ILE A 153 -51.07 5.83 22.09
CA ILE A 153 -51.42 6.90 23.03
C ILE A 153 -52.62 7.70 22.51
N GLU A 154 -52.67 8.01 21.21
CA GLU A 154 -53.82 8.69 20.59
C GLU A 154 -55.10 7.85 20.67
N LYS A 155 -55.03 6.55 20.35
CA LYS A 155 -56.18 5.63 20.48
C LYS A 155 -56.69 5.52 21.92
N LYS A 156 -55.80 5.54 22.92
CA LYS A 156 -56.21 5.54 24.34
C LYS A 156 -56.89 6.85 24.74
N LYS A 157 -56.44 7.99 24.24
CA LYS A 157 -57.10 9.29 24.49
C LYS A 157 -58.50 9.37 23.88
N GLU A 158 -58.69 8.92 22.63
CA GLU A 158 -60.01 8.86 22.00
C GLU A 158 -60.97 7.88 22.72
N SER A 159 -60.44 6.78 23.27
CA SER A 159 -61.20 5.84 24.09
C SER A 159 -61.63 6.40 25.45
N ASP A 160 -60.88 7.35 26.03
CA ASP A 160 -61.22 7.97 27.31
C ASP A 160 -62.20 9.14 27.12
N GLU A 161 -62.10 9.91 26.04
CA GLU A 161 -63.07 10.98 25.70
C GLU A 161 -64.47 10.42 25.34
N THR A 162 -64.54 9.22 24.77
CA THR A 162 -65.82 8.55 24.45
C THR A 162 -66.50 7.91 25.66
N LYS A 163 -65.77 7.64 26.76
CA LYS A 163 -66.36 7.15 28.01
C LYS A 163 -66.98 8.28 28.84
N ASP A 164 -66.35 9.45 28.86
CA ASP A 164 -66.84 10.60 29.66
C ASP A 164 -68.14 11.22 29.11
N THR A 165 -68.41 11.07 27.81
CA THR A 165 -69.67 11.55 27.19
C THR A 165 -70.85 10.60 27.35
N SER A 166 -70.63 9.32 27.71
CA SER A 166 -71.69 8.32 27.87
C SER A 166 -72.37 8.29 29.25
N THR A 167 -71.90 9.09 30.22
CA THR A 167 -72.41 9.06 31.61
C THR A 167 -73.45 10.14 31.93
N ILE A 168 -73.79 11.03 30.99
CA ILE A 168 -74.68 12.17 31.26
C ILE A 168 -76.17 11.90 30.91
N GLU A 169 -76.50 10.89 30.11
CA GLU A 169 -77.91 10.55 29.85
C GLU A 169 -78.38 9.37 30.71
N LEU A 170 -78.68 9.59 31.99
CA LEU A 170 -79.58 8.75 32.79
C LEU A 170 -79.78 9.35 34.20
N LYS A 171 -80.51 10.47 34.30
CA LYS A 171 -81.46 10.73 35.39
C LYS A 171 -82.16 12.09 35.22
N LEU A 172 -83.50 12.00 35.28
CA LEU A 172 -84.54 13.02 35.49
C LEU A 172 -85.12 13.68 34.23
#